data_AF-A0A1W9X2M8-F1
#
_entry.id   AF-A0A1W9X2M8-F1
#
_cell.length_a   1.000
_cell.length_b   1.000
_cell.length_c   1.000
_cell.angle_alpha   90.00
_cell.angle_beta   90.00
_cell.angle_gamma   90.00
#
_symmetry.space_group_name_H-M   'P 1'
#
loop_
_entity.id
_entity.type
_entity.pdbx_description
1 polymer ?
#
loop_
_entity_poly.entity_id
_entity_poly.type
_entity_poly.pdbx_seq_one_letter_code
_entity_poly.pdbx_strand_id
1 'polypeptide(L)'
;MTNDFPGYKEAVSKRTVAQKLSCLEESFSKEIDNMRLIPYIQFYEFEALLYSNPSILDETMQIDSFNSKLNQLNEIINAYASPEEINNNPNTAPSKRLLNLYEGYEKMTHGCDAAELIGLSSIRTKCELFNQWLNTLEALSPSPMS
;
A
#
# COMPACT_ATOMS: atom_id res chain seq x y z
N MET A 1 -5.39 -3.65 -12.90
CA MET A 1 -6.79 -3.16 -13.03
C MET A 1 -7.10 -3.03 -14.50
N THR A 2 -8.22 -3.57 -14.94
CA THR A 2 -8.65 -3.64 -16.35
C THR A 2 -9.59 -2.49 -16.70
N ASN A 3 -9.75 -2.21 -18.00
CA ASN A 3 -10.52 -1.06 -18.51
C ASN A 3 -12.03 -1.14 -18.24
N ASP A 4 -12.51 -2.28 -17.77
CA ASP A 4 -13.90 -2.59 -17.40
C ASP A 4 -14.20 -2.28 -15.92
N PHE A 5 -13.19 -1.98 -15.10
CA PHE A 5 -13.42 -1.62 -13.70
C PHE A 5 -14.20 -0.28 -13.59
N PRO A 6 -15.17 -0.16 -12.65
CA PRO A 6 -16.01 1.03 -12.53
C PRO A 6 -15.18 2.30 -12.31
N GLY A 7 -15.42 3.34 -13.10
CA GLY A 7 -14.69 4.61 -13.01
C GLY A 7 -13.27 4.61 -13.61
N TYR A 8 -12.77 3.48 -14.15
CA TYR A 8 -11.39 3.38 -14.65
C TYR A 8 -11.04 4.45 -15.69
N LYS A 9 -11.89 4.64 -16.70
CA LYS A 9 -11.67 5.62 -17.77
C LYS A 9 -11.55 7.05 -17.23
N GLU A 10 -12.33 7.39 -16.22
CA GLU A 10 -12.29 8.71 -15.58
C GLU A 10 -11.05 8.85 -14.68
N ALA A 11 -10.74 7.80 -13.90
CA ALA A 11 -9.56 7.76 -13.03
C ALA A 11 -8.26 8.02 -13.81
N VAL A 12 -8.12 7.48 -15.04
CA VAL A 12 -6.93 7.70 -15.89
C VAL A 12 -6.65 9.19 -16.13
N SER A 13 -7.67 10.04 -16.15
CA SER A 13 -7.53 11.49 -16.34
C SER A 13 -7.15 12.28 -15.08
N LYS A 14 -7.20 11.65 -13.89
CA LYS A 14 -6.91 12.30 -12.61
C LYS A 14 -5.39 12.48 -12.42
N ARG A 15 -5.01 13.55 -11.71
CA ARG A 15 -3.59 13.96 -11.60
C ARG A 15 -2.85 13.16 -10.54
N THR A 16 -3.44 12.97 -9.36
CA THR A 16 -2.79 12.33 -8.21
C THR A 16 -3.33 10.92 -7.96
N VAL A 17 -2.56 10.08 -7.25
CA VAL A 17 -3.01 8.73 -6.84
C VAL A 17 -4.26 8.80 -5.98
N ALA A 18 -4.31 9.74 -5.03
CA ALA A 18 -5.49 9.97 -4.19
C ALA A 18 -6.75 10.29 -5.02
N GLN A 19 -6.64 11.16 -6.03
CA GLN A 19 -7.77 11.49 -6.91
C GLN A 19 -8.21 10.30 -7.77
N LYS A 20 -7.25 9.45 -8.21
CA LYS A 20 -7.55 8.22 -8.94
C LYS A 20 -8.32 7.26 -8.06
N LEU A 21 -7.86 7.04 -6.84
CA LEU A 21 -8.47 6.12 -5.88
C LEU A 21 -9.87 6.55 -5.48
N SER A 22 -10.07 7.81 -5.07
CA SER A 22 -11.41 8.32 -4.74
C SER A 22 -12.38 8.15 -5.92
N CYS A 23 -11.95 8.42 -7.16
CA CYS A 23 -12.78 8.22 -8.35
C CYS A 23 -13.20 6.75 -8.54
N LEU A 24 -12.26 5.82 -8.36
CA LEU A 24 -12.51 4.38 -8.48
C LEU A 24 -13.40 3.86 -7.36
N GLU A 25 -13.12 4.26 -6.11
CA GLU A 25 -13.86 3.85 -4.92
C GLU A 25 -15.30 4.37 -4.95
N GLU A 26 -15.52 5.63 -5.34
CA GLU A 26 -16.86 6.20 -5.52
C GLU A 26 -17.63 5.48 -6.63
N SER A 27 -16.98 5.19 -7.76
CA SER A 27 -17.62 4.49 -8.87
C SER A 27 -17.97 3.06 -8.52
N PHE A 28 -17.06 2.36 -7.83
CA PHE A 28 -17.27 1.01 -7.36
C PHE A 28 -18.39 0.94 -6.30
N SER A 29 -18.42 1.89 -5.37
CA SER A 29 -19.50 2.01 -4.38
C SER A 29 -20.86 2.19 -5.03
N LYS A 30 -20.96 3.09 -6.02
CA LYS A 30 -22.19 3.33 -6.79
C LYS A 30 -22.66 2.11 -7.57
N GLU A 31 -21.74 1.33 -8.13
CA GLU A 31 -22.09 0.13 -8.90
C GLU A 31 -22.59 -1.01 -8.01
N ILE A 32 -22.00 -1.19 -6.83
CA ILE A 32 -22.42 -2.22 -5.87
C ILE A 32 -23.69 -1.81 -5.10
N ASP A 33 -23.90 -0.50 -4.88
CA ASP A 33 -25.07 0.10 -4.22
C ASP A 33 -25.46 -0.59 -2.91
N ASN A 34 -24.47 -0.79 -2.02
CA ASN A 34 -24.68 -1.46 -0.75
C ASN A 34 -23.99 -0.71 0.38
N MET A 35 -24.78 -0.25 1.35
CA MET A 35 -24.28 0.50 2.51
C MET A 35 -23.28 -0.26 3.40
N ARG A 36 -23.17 -1.59 3.26
CA ARG A 36 -22.20 -2.41 3.98
C ARG A 36 -20.83 -2.46 3.28
N LEU A 37 -20.73 -1.93 2.06
CA LEU A 37 -19.46 -1.79 1.36
C LEU A 37 -18.80 -0.47 1.75
N ILE A 38 -17.61 -0.56 2.33
CA ILE A 38 -16.70 0.57 2.52
C ILE A 38 -15.51 0.29 1.60
N PRO A 39 -15.50 0.86 0.39
CA PRO A 39 -14.50 0.54 -0.61
C PRO A 39 -13.12 1.00 -0.16
N TYR A 40 -12.13 0.17 -0.43
CA TYR A 40 -10.72 0.53 -0.37
C TYR A 40 -10.00 -0.20 -1.47
N ILE A 41 -9.28 0.55 -2.28
CA ILE A 41 -8.47 -0.02 -3.36
C ILE A 41 -7.01 0.24 -3.03
N GLN A 42 -6.28 -0.81 -2.66
CA GLN A 42 -4.82 -0.77 -2.70
C GLN A 42 -4.40 -0.71 -4.17
N PHE A 43 -4.10 0.49 -4.69
CA PHE A 43 -3.93 0.71 -6.13
C PHE A 43 -2.82 -0.15 -6.76
N TYR A 44 -1.77 -0.43 -5.98
CA TYR A 44 -0.61 -1.20 -6.40
C TYR A 44 -0.58 -2.57 -5.72
N GLU A 45 0.57 -2.95 -5.15
CA GLU A 45 0.72 -4.20 -4.43
C GLU A 45 0.73 -3.95 -2.92
N PHE A 46 0.48 -5.01 -2.16
CA PHE A 46 0.57 -4.99 -0.69
C PHE A 46 1.92 -4.46 -0.20
N GLU A 47 3.01 -4.80 -0.90
CA GLU A 47 4.38 -4.42 -0.55
C GLU A 47 4.59 -2.90 -0.51
N ALA A 48 3.74 -2.12 -1.20
CA ALA A 48 3.79 -0.67 -1.10
C ALA A 48 3.68 -0.19 0.35
N LEU A 49 2.84 -0.83 1.17
CA LEU A 49 2.67 -0.50 2.59
C LEU A 49 3.92 -0.79 3.43
N LEU A 50 4.73 -1.77 3.03
CA LEU A 50 5.94 -2.17 3.76
C LEU A 50 7.03 -1.09 3.71
N TYR A 51 7.02 -0.24 2.68
CA TYR A 51 7.92 0.92 2.59
C TYR A 51 7.65 2.00 3.66
N SER A 52 6.61 1.83 4.49
CA SER A 52 6.33 2.72 5.63
C SER A 52 7.44 2.73 6.70
N ASN A 53 8.28 1.69 6.76
CA ASN A 53 9.45 1.68 7.64
C ASN A 53 10.64 0.97 6.96
N PRO A 54 11.50 1.72 6.23
CA PRO A 54 12.59 1.14 5.47
C PRO A 54 13.64 0.43 6.33
N SER A 55 13.84 0.86 7.58
CA SER A 55 14.81 0.22 8.47
C SER A 55 14.37 -1.19 8.87
N ILE A 56 13.13 -1.34 9.31
CA ILE A 56 12.59 -2.67 9.65
C ILE A 56 12.44 -3.53 8.41
N LEU A 57 12.03 -2.94 7.28
CA LEU A 57 11.97 -3.64 6.01
C LEU A 57 13.35 -4.18 5.61
N ASP A 58 14.40 -3.36 5.70
CA ASP A 58 15.77 -3.79 5.40
C ASP A 58 16.25 -4.90 6.34
N GLU A 59 15.98 -4.78 7.65
CA GLU A 59 16.33 -5.78 8.65
C GLU A 59 15.66 -7.13 8.37
N THR A 60 14.36 -7.10 8.04
CA THR A 60 13.58 -8.30 7.74
C THR A 60 14.08 -9.02 6.48
N MET A 61 14.66 -8.28 5.52
CA MET A 61 15.15 -8.84 4.26
C MET A 61 16.61 -9.32 4.33
N GLN A 62 17.31 -9.07 5.44
CA GLN A 62 18.71 -9.44 5.65
C GLN A 62 18.89 -10.81 6.30
N ILE A 63 17.83 -11.62 6.46
CA ILE A 63 17.88 -12.91 7.16
C ILE A 63 18.97 -13.83 6.62
N ASP A 64 19.22 -13.80 5.29
CA ASP A 64 20.21 -14.64 4.62
C ASP A 64 21.47 -13.90 4.16
N SER A 65 21.56 -12.58 4.36
CA SER A 65 22.72 -11.77 3.91
C SER A 65 22.92 -10.53 4.79
N PHE A 66 24.13 -10.37 5.34
CA PHE A 66 24.54 -9.21 6.16
C PHE A 66 24.80 -7.92 5.34
N ASN A 67 24.20 -7.80 4.15
CA ASN A 67 24.39 -6.65 3.25
C ASN A 67 23.16 -5.75 3.24
N SER A 68 23.10 -4.82 4.19
CA SER A 68 22.07 -3.78 4.26
C SER A 68 21.90 -3.05 2.92
N LYS A 69 20.64 -2.87 2.52
CA LYS A 69 20.21 -2.09 1.36
C LYS A 69 19.40 -0.86 1.76
N LEU A 70 19.50 -0.43 3.02
CA LEU A 70 18.73 0.68 3.58
C LEU A 70 18.89 1.97 2.78
N ASN A 71 20.10 2.26 2.28
CA ASN A 71 20.33 3.45 1.44
C ASN A 71 19.52 3.38 0.15
N GLN A 72 19.53 2.24 -0.54
CA GLN A 72 18.77 2.03 -1.77
C GLN A 72 17.25 2.07 -1.51
N LEU A 73 16.78 1.52 -0.38
CA LEU A 73 15.38 1.64 0.03
C LEU A 73 14.98 3.10 0.26
N ASN A 74 15.81 3.87 0.95
CA ASN A 74 15.56 5.29 1.18
C ASN A 74 15.56 6.09 -0.13
N GLU A 75 16.46 5.79 -1.07
CA GLU A 75 16.43 6.39 -2.41
C GLU A 75 15.12 6.13 -3.14
N ILE A 76 14.59 4.89 -3.06
CA ILE A 76 13.29 4.54 -3.63
C ILE A 76 12.17 5.35 -2.97
N ILE A 77 12.11 5.39 -1.64
CA ILE A 77 11.03 6.06 -0.91
C ILE A 77 11.06 7.57 -1.18
N ASN A 78 12.24 8.19 -1.16
CA ASN A 78 12.40 9.62 -1.37
C ASN A 78 12.06 10.08 -2.80
N ALA A 79 11.93 9.16 -3.75
CA ALA A 79 11.45 9.45 -5.10
C ALA A 79 9.92 9.65 -5.17
N TYR A 80 9.19 9.38 -4.09
CA TYR A 80 7.74 9.46 -4.02
C TYR A 80 7.29 10.26 -2.80
N ALA A 81 6.06 10.80 -2.84
CA ALA A 81 5.51 11.56 -1.72
C ALA A 81 5.11 10.65 -0.53
N SER A 82 4.70 9.41 -0.82
CA SER A 82 4.32 8.42 0.18
C SER A 82 4.55 6.99 -0.32
N PRO A 83 4.57 5.98 0.56
CA PRO A 83 4.62 4.57 0.17
C PRO A 83 3.49 4.17 -0.78
N GLU A 84 2.30 4.78 -0.63
CA GLU A 84 1.12 4.51 -1.46
C GLU A 84 1.28 4.97 -2.91
N GLU A 85 2.26 5.83 -3.20
CA GLU A 85 2.59 6.27 -4.55
C GLU A 85 3.66 5.43 -5.24
N ILE A 86 4.31 4.50 -4.52
CA ILE A 86 5.33 3.62 -5.10
C ILE A 86 4.66 2.70 -6.12
N ASN A 87 4.86 3.04 -7.39
CA ASN A 87 3.99 2.62 -8.49
C ASN A 87 4.52 1.48 -9.37
N ASN A 88 3.57 0.91 -10.12
CA ASN A 88 3.74 -0.29 -10.94
C ASN A 88 4.00 0.04 -12.42
N ASN A 89 5.21 0.48 -12.78
CA ASN A 89 5.71 0.02 -14.09
C ASN A 89 6.00 -1.49 -13.94
N PRO A 90 5.73 -2.36 -14.94
CA PRO A 90 6.07 -3.78 -14.89
C PRO A 90 7.47 -4.10 -14.32
N ASN A 91 8.44 -3.22 -14.52
CA ASN A 91 9.81 -3.38 -14.03
C ASN A 91 10.10 -2.70 -12.67
N THR A 92 9.17 -1.89 -12.14
CA THR A 92 9.38 -1.08 -10.92
C THR A 92 8.29 -1.24 -9.87
N ALA A 93 7.44 -2.26 -9.99
CA ALA A 93 6.45 -2.59 -8.97
C ALA A 93 7.10 -2.81 -7.59
N PRO A 94 6.42 -2.50 -6.46
CA PRO A 94 6.93 -2.66 -5.11
C PRO A 94 7.62 -4.02 -4.87
N SER A 95 6.97 -5.13 -5.20
CA SER A 95 7.57 -6.47 -5.01
C SER A 95 8.80 -6.71 -5.91
N LYS A 96 8.82 -6.12 -7.11
CA LYS A 96 9.97 -6.20 -8.03
C LYS A 96 11.17 -5.39 -7.55
N ARG A 97 10.93 -4.24 -6.91
CA ARG A 97 11.98 -3.46 -6.27
C ARG A 97 12.63 -4.23 -5.12
N LEU A 98 11.84 -4.89 -4.29
CA LEU A 98 12.35 -5.77 -3.23
C LEU A 98 13.13 -6.95 -3.81
N LEU A 99 12.59 -7.64 -4.81
CA LEU A 99 13.26 -8.76 -5.47
C LEU A 99 14.62 -8.36 -6.08
N ASN A 100 14.71 -7.15 -6.65
CA ASN A 100 15.97 -6.66 -7.23
C ASN A 100 17.00 -6.25 -6.16
N LEU A 101 16.55 -5.86 -4.96
CA LEU A 101 17.43 -5.48 -3.85
C LEU A 101 17.90 -6.70 -3.05
N TYR A 102 17.04 -7.70 -2.91
CA TYR A 102 17.23 -8.87 -2.04
C TYR A 102 17.01 -10.17 -2.84
N GLU A 103 18.10 -10.87 -3.13
CA GLU A 103 18.10 -12.09 -3.97
C GLU A 103 17.23 -13.22 -3.40
N GLY A 104 17.02 -13.26 -2.08
CA GLY A 104 16.19 -14.24 -1.37
C GLY A 104 14.75 -13.80 -1.10
N TYR A 105 14.29 -12.67 -1.64
CA TYR A 105 12.96 -12.15 -1.32
C TYR A 105 11.82 -13.07 -1.80
N GLU A 106 11.26 -13.81 -0.86
CA GLU A 106 9.97 -14.50 -0.96
C GLU A 106 8.80 -13.56 -0.61
N LYS A 107 7.89 -13.35 -1.57
CA LYS A 107 6.79 -12.37 -1.45
C LYS A 107 5.86 -12.62 -0.27
N MET A 108 5.48 -13.87 -0.06
CA MET A 108 4.47 -14.23 0.95
C MET A 108 5.05 -14.22 2.36
N THR A 109 6.17 -14.91 2.59
CA THR A 109 6.76 -15.06 3.93
C THR A 109 7.34 -13.74 4.41
N HIS A 110 8.33 -13.17 3.70
CA HIS A 110 8.96 -11.92 4.12
C HIS A 110 7.99 -10.73 4.08
N GLY A 111 6.99 -10.76 3.20
CA GLY A 111 5.94 -9.74 3.18
C GLY A 111 5.11 -9.73 4.47
N CYS A 112 4.69 -10.91 4.95
CA CYS A 112 3.99 -11.05 6.21
C CYS A 112 4.87 -10.69 7.42
N ASP A 113 6.10 -11.22 7.46
CA ASP A 113 7.04 -10.96 8.56
C ASP A 113 7.35 -9.45 8.67
N ALA A 114 7.59 -8.79 7.53
CA ALA A 114 7.84 -7.35 7.51
C ALA A 114 6.61 -6.58 7.99
N ALA A 115 5.41 -6.93 7.53
CA ALA A 115 4.19 -6.24 7.97
C ALA A 115 3.95 -6.36 9.47
N GLU A 116 4.21 -7.54 10.05
CA GLU A 116 4.12 -7.79 11.49
C GLU A 116 5.12 -6.93 12.27
N LEU A 117 6.38 -6.92 11.85
CA LEU A 117 7.46 -6.18 12.52
C LEU A 117 7.32 -4.66 12.37
N ILE A 118 6.92 -4.19 11.19
CA ILE A 118 6.65 -2.77 10.92
C ILE A 118 5.49 -2.29 11.78
N GLY A 119 4.45 -3.10 11.87
CA GLY A 119 3.28 -2.84 12.68
C GLY A 119 2.32 -1.81 12.08
N LEU A 120 1.07 -1.93 12.51
CA LEU A 120 -0.05 -1.14 12.00
C LEU A 120 0.14 0.37 12.23
N SER A 121 0.76 0.77 13.34
CA SER A 121 0.98 2.19 13.67
C SER A 121 1.87 2.89 12.65
N SER A 122 2.99 2.27 12.26
CA SER A 122 3.89 2.82 11.24
C SER A 122 3.24 2.87 9.87
N ILE A 123 2.51 1.82 9.49
CA ILE A 123 1.76 1.79 8.23
C ILE A 123 0.75 2.93 8.18
N ARG A 124 -0.10 3.10 9.21
CA ARG A 124 -1.10 4.18 9.28
C ARG A 124 -0.50 5.58 9.24
N THR A 125 0.66 5.75 9.88
CA THR A 125 1.33 7.05 9.95
C THR A 125 1.87 7.49 8.58
N LYS A 126 2.26 6.54 7.73
CA LYS A 126 2.89 6.82 6.43
C LYS A 126 1.98 6.61 5.23
N CYS A 127 0.91 5.82 5.37
CA CYS A 127 -0.04 5.49 4.33
C CYS A 127 -1.40 6.12 4.71
N GLU A 128 -1.62 7.35 4.25
CA GLU A 128 -2.76 8.17 4.65
C GLU A 128 -4.08 7.60 4.13
N LEU A 129 -4.11 7.09 2.90
CA LEU A 129 -5.35 6.55 2.32
C LEU A 129 -5.76 5.25 3.02
N PHE A 130 -4.80 4.37 3.29
CA PHE A 130 -5.02 3.19 4.14
C PHE A 130 -5.54 3.58 5.53
N ASN A 131 -4.94 4.60 6.17
CA ASN A 131 -5.37 5.08 7.48
C ASN A 131 -6.80 5.65 7.45
N GLN A 132 -7.16 6.41 6.42
CA GLN A 132 -8.51 6.97 6.26
C GLN A 132 -9.57 5.87 6.14
N TRP A 133 -9.28 4.83 5.35
CA TRP A 133 -10.15 3.65 5.26
C TRP A 133 -10.30 2.96 6.62
N LEU A 134 -9.20 2.72 7.31
CA LEU A 134 -9.23 2.04 8.60
C LEU A 134 -9.97 2.86 9.67
N ASN A 135 -9.78 4.18 9.72
CA ASN A 135 -10.55 5.08 10.60
C ASN A 135 -12.06 4.96 10.33
N THR A 136 -12.45 4.83 9.05
CA THR A 136 -13.85 4.66 8.65
C THR A 136 -14.42 3.36 9.21
N LEU A 137 -13.65 2.27 9.13
CA LEU A 137 -14.03 0.98 9.71
C LEU A 137 -14.15 1.02 11.24
N GLU A 138 -13.19 1.65 11.92
CA GLU A 138 -13.17 1.76 13.38
C GLU A 138 -14.37 2.57 13.90
N ALA A 139 -14.78 3.60 13.15
CA ALA A 139 -15.94 4.43 13.45
C ALA A 139 -17.30 3.70 13.28
N LEU A 140 -17.33 2.50 12.70
CA LEU A 140 -18.56 1.68 12.63
C LEU A 140 -18.91 1.03 13.96
N SER A 141 -17.97 0.98 14.90
CA SER A 141 -18.22 0.39 16.21
C SER A 141 -19.30 1.21 16.92
N PRO A 142 -20.39 0.58 17.41
CA PRO A 142 -21.35 1.30 18.24
C PRO A 142 -20.62 1.83 19.49
N SER A 143 -20.95 3.05 19.92
CA SER A 143 -20.52 3.55 21.23
C SER A 143 -20.71 2.43 22.27
N PRO A 144 -19.74 2.20 23.18
CA PRO A 144 -19.95 1.28 24.28
C PRO A 144 -21.26 1.69 24.96
N MET A 145 -22.23 0.78 25.01
CA MET A 145 -23.46 1.01 25.76
C MET A 145 -23.05 1.37 27.19
N SER A 146 -23.35 2.61 27.57
CA SER A 146 -23.21 3.17 28.91
C SER A 146 -23.98 2.37 29.94
#